data_AF-A0A1R0WCI2-F1
#
_entry.id   AF-A0A1R0WCI2-F1
#
_cell.length_a   1.000
_cell.length_b   1.000
_cell.length_c   1.000
_cell.angle_alpha   90.00
_cell.angle_beta   90.00
_cell.angle_gamma   90.00
#
_symmetry.space_group_name_H-M   'P 1'
#
loop_
_entity.id
_entity.type
_entity.pdbx_description
1 polymer ?
#
loop_
_entity_poly.entity_id
_entity_poly.type
_entity_poly.pdbx_seq_one_letter_code
_entity_poly.pdbx_strand_id
1 'polypeptide(L)'
;MIENVAVSLKEYYEERYGKPNGDRETLDVLYDIFKDLMHYNFVTAEVKEGISEYYRLIQNRGLPAYEWILEAFHVVSKKSVEKRNFPYVIGMLRGWLKFGFGHIPSQEEEEIVDYFQEVTCTEVSSDTRQLLQNLMGRYGVLRMTRMISSLPKEKDNLDLSKVMAVKLSELLESKYLDK
;
A
#
# COMPACT_ATOMS: atom_id res chain seq x y z
N MET A 1 30.49 16.48 -26.83
CA MET A 1 29.95 16.85 -25.50
C MET A 1 28.63 16.12 -25.37
N ILE A 2 28.57 15.09 -24.53
CA ILE A 2 27.31 14.41 -24.22
C ILE A 2 26.91 14.97 -22.86
N GLU A 3 26.01 15.95 -22.86
CA GLU A 3 25.38 16.43 -21.62
C GLU A 3 24.43 15.34 -21.13
N ASN A 4 24.98 14.42 -20.34
CA ASN A 4 24.17 13.54 -19.49
C ASN A 4 23.69 14.36 -18.29
N VAL A 5 22.65 15.15 -18.47
CA VAL A 5 21.91 15.71 -17.34
C VAL A 5 20.72 14.80 -17.10
N ALA A 6 20.88 13.86 -16.17
CA ALA A 6 19.75 13.18 -15.58
C ALA A 6 18.97 14.21 -14.75
N VAL A 7 18.00 14.89 -15.38
CA VAL A 7 17.08 15.81 -14.70
C VAL A 7 16.32 15.01 -13.64
N SER A 8 16.31 15.47 -12.40
CA SER A 8 15.58 14.80 -11.33
C SER A 8 14.08 14.83 -11.62
N LEU A 9 13.32 13.84 -11.11
CA LEU A 9 11.88 13.77 -11.35
C LEU A 9 11.18 15.08 -10.97
N LYS A 10 11.56 15.63 -9.81
CA LYS A 10 11.07 16.91 -9.32
C LYS A 10 11.29 18.04 -10.33
N GLU A 11 12.51 18.22 -10.81
CA GLU A 11 12.85 19.27 -11.78
C GLU A 11 12.05 19.11 -13.08
N TYR A 12 11.88 17.88 -13.58
CA TYR A 12 11.07 17.62 -14.77
C TYR A 12 9.61 18.10 -14.61
N TYR A 13 8.99 17.84 -13.46
CA TYR A 13 7.62 18.28 -13.22
C TYR A 13 7.52 19.77 -12.87
N GLU A 14 8.50 20.34 -12.16
CA GLU A 14 8.56 21.78 -11.88
C GLU A 14 8.77 22.61 -13.16
N GLU A 15 9.54 22.11 -14.13
CA GLU A 15 9.68 22.74 -15.45
C GLU A 15 8.38 22.72 -16.24
N ARG A 16 7.63 21.61 -16.17
CA ARG A 16 6.41 21.41 -16.96
C ARG A 16 5.17 22.07 -16.35
N TYR A 17 5.01 22.00 -15.04
CA TYR A 17 3.81 22.46 -14.33
C TYR A 17 4.05 23.75 -13.53
N GLY A 18 5.29 24.23 -13.49
CA GLY A 18 5.70 25.35 -12.67
C GLY A 18 6.17 24.90 -11.28
N LYS A 19 7.15 25.63 -10.73
CA LYS A 19 7.62 25.42 -9.37
C LYS A 19 6.63 26.03 -8.37
N PRO A 20 5.96 25.22 -7.53
CA PRO A 20 4.96 25.74 -6.61
C PRO A 20 5.60 26.52 -5.45
N ASN A 21 4.97 27.63 -5.05
CA ASN A 21 5.36 28.41 -3.87
C ASN A 21 4.25 28.38 -2.81
N GLY A 22 4.42 27.51 -1.81
CA GLY A 22 3.49 27.36 -0.70
C GLY A 22 2.37 26.34 -0.96
N ASP A 23 1.70 25.92 0.11
CA ASP A 23 0.86 24.72 0.10
C ASP A 23 -0.29 24.75 -0.91
N ARG A 24 -0.91 25.92 -1.11
CA ARG A 24 -2.01 26.06 -2.07
C ARG A 24 -1.54 25.81 -3.51
N GLU A 25 -0.46 26.47 -3.93
CA GLU A 25 0.10 26.28 -5.27
C GLU A 25 0.60 24.85 -5.46
N THR A 26 1.21 24.27 -4.42
CA THR A 26 1.64 22.87 -4.45
C THR A 26 0.47 21.91 -4.70
N LEU A 27 -0.66 22.12 -4.03
CA LEU A 27 -1.84 21.29 -4.22
C LEU A 27 -2.44 21.47 -5.61
N ASP A 28 -2.54 22.70 -6.11
CA ASP A 28 -3.04 22.99 -7.46
C ASP A 28 -2.18 22.27 -8.53
N VAL A 29 -0.84 22.35 -8.40
CA VAL A 29 0.11 21.63 -9.26
C VAL A 29 -0.06 20.12 -9.16
N LEU A 30 -0.20 19.56 -7.95
CA LEU A 30 -0.42 18.12 -7.75
C LEU A 30 -1.72 17.64 -8.40
N TYR A 31 -2.79 18.44 -8.37
CA TYR A 31 -4.04 18.08 -9.05
C TYR A 31 -3.86 17.99 -10.57
N ASP A 32 -3.14 18.94 -11.18
CA ASP A 32 -2.89 18.93 -12.61
C ASP A 32 -1.97 17.79 -13.04
N ILE A 33 -0.93 17.50 -12.26
CA ILE A 33 -0.07 16.34 -12.49
C ILE A 33 -0.88 15.05 -12.40
N PHE A 34 -1.72 14.89 -11.37
CA PHE A 34 -2.55 13.70 -11.21
C PHE A 34 -3.49 13.50 -12.40
N LYS A 35 -4.20 14.56 -12.80
CA LYS A 35 -5.12 14.57 -13.94
C LYS A 35 -4.44 14.04 -15.20
N ASP A 36 -3.27 14.59 -15.51
CA ASP A 36 -2.54 14.27 -16.73
C ASP A 36 -1.99 12.84 -16.71
N LEU A 37 -1.39 12.42 -15.57
CA LEU A 37 -0.76 11.11 -15.44
C LEU A 37 -1.75 9.96 -15.36
N MET A 38 -2.95 10.18 -14.82
CA MET A 38 -4.00 9.17 -14.77
C MET A 38 -4.93 9.22 -15.99
N HIS A 39 -4.70 10.15 -16.92
CA HIS A 39 -5.54 10.39 -18.11
C HIS A 39 -7.01 10.69 -17.76
N TYR A 40 -7.22 11.47 -16.70
CA TYR A 40 -8.56 11.90 -16.31
C TYR A 40 -8.92 13.20 -17.02
N ASN A 41 -10.18 13.33 -17.46
CA ASN A 41 -10.66 14.60 -18.04
C ASN A 41 -10.70 15.73 -17.00
N PHE A 42 -11.01 15.39 -15.75
CA PHE A 42 -11.01 16.31 -14.61
C PHE A 42 -10.76 15.53 -13.31
N VAL A 43 -10.22 16.22 -12.30
CA VAL A 43 -10.05 15.66 -10.95
C VAL A 43 -11.33 15.91 -10.14
N THR A 44 -11.93 14.84 -9.62
CA THR A 44 -13.14 14.94 -8.79
C THR A 44 -12.83 15.63 -7.46
N ALA A 45 -13.87 16.18 -6.81
CA ALA A 45 -13.73 16.83 -5.50
C ALA A 45 -13.15 15.87 -4.43
N GLU A 46 -13.60 14.61 -4.43
CA GLU A 46 -13.11 13.56 -3.54
C GLU A 46 -11.60 13.32 -3.72
N VAL A 47 -11.11 13.26 -4.96
CA VAL A 47 -9.68 13.07 -5.22
C VAL A 47 -8.87 14.30 -4.78
N LYS A 48 -9.38 15.52 -5.02
CA LYS A 48 -8.71 16.74 -4.54
C LYS A 48 -8.61 16.79 -3.02
N GLU A 49 -9.69 16.43 -2.33
CA GLU A 49 -9.73 16.33 -0.88
C GLU A 49 -8.75 15.28 -0.37
N GLY A 50 -8.72 14.10 -0.96
CA GLY A 50 -7.78 13.05 -0.57
C GLY A 50 -6.32 13.44 -0.81
N ILE A 51 -5.98 14.08 -1.94
CA ILE A 51 -4.62 14.59 -2.19
C ILE A 51 -4.26 15.64 -1.13
N SER A 52 -5.18 16.56 -0.81
CA SER A 52 -5.00 17.55 0.25
C SER A 52 -4.76 16.92 1.62
N GLU A 53 -5.53 15.89 1.97
CA GLU A 53 -5.42 15.18 3.24
C GLU A 53 -4.06 14.49 3.36
N TYR A 54 -3.64 13.73 2.34
CA TYR A 54 -2.35 13.05 2.35
C TYR A 54 -1.18 14.02 2.34
N TYR A 55 -1.29 15.14 1.62
CA TYR A 55 -0.27 16.19 1.64
C TYR A 55 -0.05 16.72 3.06
N ARG A 56 -1.13 17.13 3.73
CA ARG A 56 -1.07 17.61 5.13
C ARG A 56 -0.57 16.52 6.07
N LEU A 57 -1.02 15.28 5.90
CA LEU A 57 -0.61 14.15 6.74
C LEU A 57 0.90 13.90 6.64
N ILE A 58 1.47 13.91 5.43
CA ILE A 58 2.90 13.71 5.20
C ILE A 58 3.68 14.92 5.75
N GLN A 59 3.20 16.15 5.49
CA GLN A 59 3.82 17.38 5.96
C GLN A 59 3.84 17.47 7.51
N ASN A 60 2.75 17.06 8.18
CA ASN A 60 2.66 16.99 9.64
C ASN A 60 3.65 15.99 10.26
N ARG A 61 4.13 15.02 9.48
CA ARG A 61 5.19 14.10 9.89
C ARG A 61 6.60 14.66 9.64
N GLY A 62 6.73 15.90 9.16
CA GLY A 62 8.01 16.53 8.82
C GLY A 62 8.64 15.97 7.54
N LEU A 63 7.86 15.32 6.69
CA LEU A 63 8.32 14.67 5.46
C LEU A 63 8.07 15.57 4.23
N PRO A 64 8.86 15.43 3.15
CA PRO A 64 8.71 16.21 1.92
C PRO A 64 7.46 15.77 1.13
N ALA A 65 6.31 16.34 1.47
CA ALA A 65 5.00 15.90 1.00
C ALA A 65 4.81 16.00 -0.52
N TYR A 66 5.35 17.05 -1.14
CA TYR A 66 5.29 17.24 -2.59
C TYR A 66 5.99 16.08 -3.32
N GLU A 67 7.23 15.80 -2.95
CA GLU A 67 8.05 14.74 -3.53
C GLU A 67 7.44 13.36 -3.30
N TRP A 68 6.87 13.12 -2.11
CA TRP A 68 6.22 11.84 -1.79
C TRP A 68 5.01 11.57 -2.69
N ILE A 69 4.14 12.56 -2.85
CA ILE A 69 2.93 12.40 -3.65
C ILE A 69 3.27 12.37 -5.13
N LEU A 70 4.20 13.22 -5.57
CA LEU A 70 4.67 13.27 -6.96
C LEU A 70 5.24 11.92 -7.41
N GLU A 71 6.12 11.33 -6.61
CA GLU A 71 6.73 10.03 -6.91
C GLU A 71 5.64 8.94 -6.95
N ALA A 72 4.68 8.95 -6.02
CA ALA A 72 3.59 7.99 -6.03
C ALA A 72 2.73 8.11 -7.30
N PHE A 73 2.37 9.32 -7.73
CA PHE A 73 1.67 9.53 -9.00
C PHE A 73 2.48 9.00 -10.18
N HIS A 74 3.78 9.30 -10.22
CA HIS A 74 4.66 8.88 -11.29
C HIS A 74 4.76 7.36 -11.38
N VAL A 75 4.96 6.66 -10.25
CA VAL A 75 5.03 5.20 -10.21
C VAL A 75 3.69 4.59 -10.64
N VAL A 76 2.57 5.12 -10.18
CA VAL A 76 1.23 4.59 -10.52
C VAL A 76 0.90 4.81 -12.01
N SER A 77 1.33 5.92 -12.61
CA SER A 77 1.10 6.18 -14.04
C SER A 77 1.74 5.14 -14.98
N LYS A 78 2.79 4.46 -14.50
CA LYS A 78 3.47 3.37 -15.22
C LYS A 78 2.79 2.01 -15.05
N LYS A 79 1.78 1.88 -14.18
CA LYS A 79 1.04 0.62 -13.99
C LYS A 79 0.01 0.40 -15.10
N SER A 80 -0.67 -0.75 -15.06
CA SER A 80 -1.77 -1.07 -15.97
C SER A 80 -2.93 -0.08 -15.77
N VAL A 81 -3.77 0.11 -16.79
CA VAL A 81 -4.81 1.14 -16.81
C VAL A 81 -5.77 1.00 -15.62
N GLU A 82 -6.08 -0.23 -15.21
CA GLU A 82 -6.97 -0.55 -14.10
C GLU A 82 -6.40 -0.08 -12.75
N LYS A 83 -5.07 0.07 -12.66
CA LYS A 83 -4.34 0.51 -11.46
C LYS A 83 -4.03 2.02 -11.48
N ARG A 84 -4.26 2.73 -12.59
CA ARG A 84 -4.06 4.19 -12.71
C ARG A 84 -5.21 4.96 -12.10
N ASN A 85 -5.33 4.87 -10.78
CA ASN A 85 -6.41 5.51 -10.04
C ASN A 85 -5.94 5.98 -8.66
N PHE A 86 -6.70 6.92 -8.08
CA PHE A 86 -6.36 7.51 -6.80
C PHE A 86 -6.34 6.50 -5.62
N PRO A 87 -7.28 5.55 -5.51
CA PRO A 87 -7.21 4.50 -4.49
C PRO A 87 -5.88 3.72 -4.48
N TYR A 88 -5.33 3.43 -5.66
CA TYR A 88 -4.04 2.74 -5.76
C TYR A 88 -2.88 3.61 -5.28
N VAL A 89 -2.89 4.91 -5.59
CA VAL A 89 -1.92 5.88 -5.05
C VAL A 89 -1.99 5.91 -3.52
N ILE A 90 -3.19 5.95 -2.94
CA ILE A 90 -3.38 5.91 -1.49
C ILE A 90 -2.76 4.64 -0.89
N GLY A 91 -3.02 3.48 -1.49
CA GLY A 91 -2.45 2.21 -1.04
C GLY A 91 -0.91 2.27 -0.98
N MET A 92 -0.29 2.85 -2.02
CA MET A 92 1.15 3.04 -2.09
C MET A 92 1.67 4.02 -1.03
N LEU A 93 1.06 5.19 -0.89
CA LEU A 93 1.44 6.19 0.10
C LEU A 93 1.31 5.65 1.53
N ARG A 94 0.27 4.86 1.82
CA ARG A 94 0.12 4.17 3.12
C ARG A 94 1.26 3.19 3.37
N GLY A 95 1.69 2.45 2.35
CA GLY A 95 2.88 1.60 2.41
C GLY A 95 4.12 2.42 2.74
N TRP A 96 4.39 3.48 1.99
CA TRP A 96 5.58 4.32 2.19
C TRP A 96 5.59 5.00 3.56
N LEU A 97 4.44 5.44 4.05
CA LEU A 97 4.29 6.04 5.38
C LEU A 97 4.56 5.07 6.53
N LYS A 98 4.48 3.76 6.26
CA LYS A 98 4.70 2.70 7.23
C LYS A 98 6.13 2.14 7.15
N PHE A 99 6.68 2.05 5.95
CA PHE A 99 7.92 1.32 5.67
C PHE A 99 9.08 2.19 5.19
N GLY A 100 8.82 3.44 4.80
CA GLY A 100 9.80 4.36 4.23
C GLY A 100 9.47 4.71 2.77
N PHE A 101 9.95 5.89 2.36
CA PHE A 101 9.77 6.42 1.01
C PHE A 101 10.28 5.45 -0.05
N GLY A 102 9.51 5.25 -1.13
CA GLY A 102 9.90 4.38 -2.24
C GLY A 102 9.85 2.89 -1.92
N HIS A 103 9.32 2.48 -0.76
CA HIS A 103 9.12 1.06 -0.47
C HIS A 103 8.13 0.44 -1.47
N ILE A 104 8.68 -0.33 -2.41
CA ILE A 104 7.93 -1.19 -3.32
C ILE A 104 8.10 -2.59 -2.76
N PRO A 105 7.02 -3.35 -2.47
CA PRO A 105 7.16 -4.74 -2.06
C PRO A 105 8.04 -5.44 -3.09
N SER A 106 9.14 -6.05 -2.64
CA SER A 106 10.00 -6.75 -3.58
C SER A 106 9.22 -7.91 -4.20
N GLN A 107 9.60 -8.35 -5.39
CA GLN A 107 9.04 -9.57 -5.97
C GLN A 107 9.17 -10.74 -4.98
N GLU A 108 10.27 -10.78 -4.22
CA GLU A 108 10.48 -11.76 -3.16
C GLU A 108 9.46 -11.64 -2.00
N GLU A 109 9.00 -10.42 -1.66
CA GLU A 109 7.92 -10.22 -0.69
C GLU A 109 6.59 -10.79 -1.18
N GLU A 110 6.25 -10.55 -2.45
CA GLU A 110 5.04 -11.12 -3.05
C GLU A 110 5.14 -12.66 -3.11
N GLU A 111 6.28 -13.21 -3.53
CA GLU A 111 6.52 -14.66 -3.58
C GLU A 111 6.42 -15.33 -2.20
N ILE A 112 6.88 -14.66 -1.13
CA ILE A 112 6.75 -15.17 0.24
C ILE A 112 5.30 -15.18 0.72
N VAL A 113 4.52 -14.13 0.39
CA VAL A 113 3.11 -14.06 0.73
C VAL A 113 2.33 -15.13 -0.02
N ASP A 114 2.58 -15.29 -1.31
CA ASP A 114 1.94 -16.32 -2.15
C ASP A 114 2.28 -17.73 -1.63
N TYR A 115 3.56 -17.99 -1.32
CA TYR A 115 3.99 -19.28 -0.77
C TYR A 115 3.36 -19.56 0.61
N PHE A 116 3.21 -18.53 1.45
CA PHE A 116 2.51 -18.67 2.72
C PHE A 116 1.03 -19.02 2.53
N GLN A 117 0.36 -18.38 1.56
CA GLN A 117 -1.04 -18.67 1.24
C GLN A 117 -1.21 -20.09 0.69
N GLU A 118 -0.29 -20.55 -0.15
CA GLU A 118 -0.26 -21.90 -0.71
C GLU A 118 -0.12 -22.95 0.41
N VAL A 119 0.86 -22.79 1.30
CA VAL A 119 1.13 -23.77 2.36
C VAL A 119 0.01 -23.79 3.42
N THR A 120 -0.57 -22.64 3.73
CA THR A 120 -1.59 -22.54 4.78
C THR A 120 -3.02 -22.67 4.26
N CYS A 121 -3.24 -22.68 2.94
CA CYS A 121 -4.55 -22.61 2.31
C CYS A 121 -5.43 -21.50 2.92
N THR A 122 -4.85 -20.33 3.19
CA THR A 122 -5.56 -19.19 3.80
C THR A 122 -5.22 -17.95 3.01
N GLU A 123 -6.21 -17.09 2.76
CA GLU A 123 -5.94 -15.77 2.23
C GLU A 123 -5.25 -14.90 3.28
N VAL A 124 -4.19 -14.19 2.88
CA VAL A 124 -3.42 -13.34 3.80
C VAL A 124 -4.11 -11.97 3.92
N SER A 125 -4.53 -11.63 5.14
CA SER A 125 -5.03 -10.29 5.46
C SER A 125 -3.92 -9.24 5.43
N SER A 126 -4.30 -7.96 5.39
CA SER A 126 -3.34 -6.84 5.43
C SER A 126 -2.44 -6.86 6.68
N ASP A 127 -3.01 -7.21 7.85
CA ASP A 127 -2.26 -7.29 9.10
C ASP A 127 -1.28 -8.46 9.11
N THR A 128 -1.67 -9.60 8.55
CA THR A 128 -0.79 -10.75 8.39
C THR A 128 0.33 -10.46 7.37
N ARG A 129 0.02 -9.77 6.27
CA ARG A 129 1.01 -9.33 5.29
C ARG A 129 2.08 -8.46 5.93
N GLN A 130 1.66 -7.51 6.77
CA GLN A 130 2.59 -6.68 7.54
C GLN A 130 3.51 -7.51 8.43
N LEU A 131 2.95 -8.49 9.14
CA LEU A 131 3.72 -9.35 10.02
C LEU A 131 4.77 -10.15 9.24
N LEU A 132 4.39 -10.71 8.08
CA LEU A 132 5.29 -11.44 7.20
C LEU A 132 6.43 -10.55 6.68
N GLN A 133 6.13 -9.32 6.27
CA GLN A 133 7.15 -8.35 5.83
C GLN A 133 8.13 -7.99 6.96
N ASN A 134 7.63 -7.76 8.18
CA ASN A 134 8.48 -7.49 9.34
C ASN A 134 9.39 -8.69 9.67
N LEU A 135 8.86 -9.91 9.59
CA LEU A 135 9.62 -11.14 9.81
C LEU A 135 10.68 -11.34 8.71
N MET A 136 10.33 -11.05 7.45
CA MET A 136 11.24 -11.11 6.32
C MET A 136 12.39 -10.12 6.45
N GLY A 137 12.11 -8.86 6.80
CA GLY A 137 13.15 -7.85 7.03
C GLY A 137 14.10 -8.21 8.17
N ARG A 138 13.61 -8.94 9.18
CA ARG A 138 14.42 -9.36 10.34
C ARG A 138 15.23 -10.64 10.12
N TYR A 139 14.69 -11.60 9.37
CA TYR A 139 15.26 -12.95 9.27
C TYR A 139 15.70 -13.35 7.87
N GLY A 140 15.33 -12.58 6.84
CA GLY A 140 15.63 -12.83 5.44
C GLY A 140 14.69 -13.86 4.77
N VAL A 141 14.50 -13.68 3.46
CA VAL A 141 13.64 -14.49 2.59
C VAL A 141 13.92 -15.99 2.71
N LEU A 142 15.17 -16.42 2.57
CA LEU A 142 15.51 -17.86 2.58
C LEU A 142 15.12 -18.58 3.88
N ARG A 143 15.25 -17.89 5.02
CA ARG A 143 14.86 -18.47 6.31
C ARG A 143 13.34 -18.48 6.46
N MET A 144 12.65 -17.43 6.00
CA MET A 144 11.19 -17.40 5.94
C MET A 144 10.64 -18.57 5.12
N THR A 145 11.09 -18.76 3.88
CA THR A 145 10.62 -19.86 3.01
C THR A 145 10.76 -21.23 3.69
N ARG A 146 11.92 -21.52 4.30
CA ARG A 146 12.15 -22.78 5.03
C ARG A 146 11.23 -22.93 6.24
N MET A 147 10.96 -21.86 6.97
CA MET A 147 10.08 -21.93 8.14
C MET A 147 8.62 -22.10 7.73
N ILE A 148 8.18 -21.43 6.66
CA ILE A 148 6.84 -21.57 6.10
C ILE A 148 6.60 -23.02 5.67
N SER A 149 7.56 -23.64 4.96
CA SER A 149 7.47 -25.04 4.55
C SER A 149 7.38 -26.02 5.73
N SER A 150 7.83 -25.58 6.91
CA SER A 150 7.86 -26.37 8.15
C SER A 150 6.62 -26.15 9.01
N LEU A 151 5.70 -25.27 8.60
CA LEU A 151 4.46 -25.03 9.34
C LEU A 151 3.61 -26.32 9.36
N PRO A 152 2.99 -26.64 10.50
CA PRO A 152 2.10 -27.80 10.58
C PRO A 152 0.97 -27.64 9.56
N LYS A 153 0.80 -28.64 8.69
CA LYS A 153 -0.31 -28.71 7.72
C LYS A 153 -1.63 -29.11 8.39
N GLU A 154 -1.86 -28.66 9.62
CA GLU A 154 -2.91 -29.12 10.54
C GLU A 154 -4.35 -28.72 10.14
N LYS A 155 -4.60 -28.35 8.88
CA LYS A 155 -5.95 -28.08 8.40
C LYS A 155 -6.74 -29.33 8.00
N ASP A 156 -6.11 -30.49 7.86
CA ASP A 156 -6.86 -31.72 7.58
C ASP A 156 -7.64 -32.24 8.80
N ASN A 157 -7.39 -31.73 10.01
CA ASN A 157 -8.08 -32.18 11.23
C ASN A 157 -8.75 -31.09 12.07
N LEU A 158 -8.65 -29.81 11.69
CA LEU A 158 -9.33 -28.72 12.39
C LEU A 158 -10.55 -28.26 11.59
N ASP A 159 -11.70 -28.88 11.84
CA ASP A 159 -12.98 -28.42 11.32
C ASP A 159 -13.34 -27.07 11.96
N LEU A 160 -12.85 -25.99 11.37
CA LEU A 160 -13.13 -24.61 11.77
C LEU A 160 -14.64 -24.32 11.79
N SER A 161 -15.44 -24.99 10.95
CA SER A 161 -16.89 -24.82 10.96
C SER A 161 -17.51 -25.35 12.25
N LYS A 162 -17.02 -26.51 12.74
CA LYS A 162 -17.41 -27.06 14.04
C LYS A 162 -16.97 -26.19 15.21
N VAL A 163 -15.75 -25.63 15.17
CA VAL A 163 -15.27 -24.72 16.22
C VAL A 163 -16.13 -23.47 16.30
N MET A 164 -16.48 -22.88 15.15
CA MET A 164 -17.34 -21.70 15.09
C MET A 164 -18.79 -22.02 15.49
N ALA A 165 -19.29 -23.22 15.17
CA ALA A 165 -20.61 -23.69 15.61
C ALA A 165 -20.69 -23.86 17.13
N VAL A 166 -19.64 -24.39 17.78
CA VAL A 166 -19.58 -24.50 19.25
C VAL A 166 -19.58 -23.12 19.90
N LYS A 167 -18.76 -22.18 19.40
CA LYS A 167 -18.75 -20.79 19.89
C LYS A 167 -20.11 -20.11 19.72
N LEU A 168 -20.79 -20.36 18.59
CA LEU A 168 -22.14 -19.84 18.37
C LEU A 168 -23.13 -20.43 19.39
N SER A 169 -23.04 -21.73 19.69
CA SER A 169 -23.86 -22.37 20.73
C SER A 169 -23.64 -21.72 22.10
N GLU A 170 -22.40 -21.57 22.55
CA GLU A 170 -22.06 -20.93 23.82
C GLU A 170 -22.59 -19.48 23.91
N LEU A 171 -22.51 -18.73 22.80
CA LEU A 171 -23.05 -17.37 22.72
C LEU A 171 -24.58 -17.34 22.76
N LEU A 172 -25.25 -18.33 22.18
CA LEU A 172 -26.70 -18.45 22.24
C LEU A 172 -27.16 -18.88 23.64
N GLU A 173 -26.46 -19.83 24.26
CA GLU A 173 -26.75 -20.29 25.62
C GLU A 173 -26.54 -19.15 26.62
N SER A 174 -25.39 -18.49 26.61
CA SER A 174 -25.15 -17.34 27.51
C SER A 174 -26.14 -16.17 27.32
N LYS A 175 -26.70 -16.00 26.12
CA LYS A 175 -27.59 -14.88 25.81
C LYS A 175 -29.08 -15.19 25.97
N TYR A 176 -29.47 -16.46 25.84
CA TYR A 176 -30.88 -16.86 25.76
C TYR A 176 -31.28 -17.97 26.74
N LEU A 177 -30.38 -18.55 27.53
CA LEU A 177 -30.68 -19.58 28.54
C LEU A 177 -30.83 -19.04 29.98
N ASP A 178 -30.87 -17.72 30.17
CA ASP A 178 -31.43 -17.11 31.38
C ASP A 178 -32.92 -16.76 31.17
N LYS A 179 -33.78 -17.79 31.26
CA LYS A 179 -35.18 -17.73 31.73
C LYS A 179 -35.66 -19.09 32.20
#